data_AF-A0A813R7U6-F1
#
_entry.id   AF-A0A813R7U6-F1
#
_cell.length_a   1.000
_cell.length_b   1.000
_cell.length_c   1.000
_cell.angle_alpha   90.00
_cell.angle_beta   90.00
_cell.angle_gamma   90.00
#
_symmetry.space_group_name_H-M   'P 1'
#
loop_
_entity.id
_entity.type
_entity.pdbx_description
1 polymer ?
#
loop_
_entity_poly.entity_id
_entity_poly.type
_entity_poly.pdbx_seq_one_letter_code
_entity_poly.pdbx_strand_id
1 'polypeptide(L)'
;MFKPDDDFQDLQTELLEENQTLKLVNPERYLRAPTIDRTQKNSVPQIPTNLNYFKQEMINWHANTELNLNSHLAHKIVKDLTPGGALMHGTTAQTLSQIVPQNIQEEMQTIYVSLSELLRHFWSAFPPSSPQIEEKIHRVHETIERFRETQVNSFKEKVSTDLLTDFHLAGHMEDLIDIANKKYQQWVKTLSSTTTGRT
;
A
#
# COMPACT_ATOMS: atom_id res chain seq x y z
N MET A 1 24.66 40.51 -39.75
CA MET A 1 25.40 40.66 -38.48
C MET A 1 24.51 40.08 -37.40
N PHE A 2 24.69 38.80 -37.10
CA PHE A 2 23.89 38.07 -36.10
C PHE A 2 24.32 38.52 -34.70
N LYS A 3 23.36 38.96 -33.88
CA LYS A 3 23.54 39.13 -32.44
C LYS A 3 23.45 37.74 -31.82
N PRO A 4 24.46 37.25 -31.09
CA PRO A 4 24.31 36.01 -30.34
C PRO A 4 23.42 36.26 -29.11
N ASP A 5 22.54 35.29 -28.86
CA ASP A 5 21.51 35.26 -27.82
C ASP A 5 22.06 35.45 -26.39
N ASP A 6 21.36 36.29 -25.61
CA ASP A 6 21.57 36.61 -24.19
C ASP A 6 21.19 35.43 -23.24
N ASP A 7 20.81 34.27 -23.75
CA ASP A 7 20.25 33.16 -22.96
C ASP A 7 21.29 32.28 -22.23
N PHE A 8 22.59 32.60 -22.33
CA PHE A 8 23.67 31.80 -21.74
C PHE A 8 24.40 32.46 -20.56
N GLN A 9 24.04 33.70 -20.18
CA GLN A 9 24.70 34.40 -19.08
C GLN A 9 24.16 34.02 -17.69
N ASP A 10 22.87 33.64 -17.59
CA ASP A 10 22.29 33.19 -16.31
C ASP A 10 22.85 31.84 -15.83
N LEU A 11 23.32 30.99 -16.76
CA LEU A 11 23.89 29.67 -16.44
C LEU A 11 25.29 29.74 -15.82
N GLN A 12 25.95 30.90 -15.82
CA GLN A 12 27.33 31.04 -15.30
C GLN A 12 27.38 31.44 -13.83
N THR A 13 26.23 31.77 -13.21
CA THR A 13 26.19 32.30 -11.83
C THR A 13 25.94 31.24 -10.74
N GLU A 14 25.57 29.99 -11.09
CA GLU A 14 25.17 28.96 -10.11
C GLU A 14 26.26 27.93 -9.71
N LEU A 15 27.52 28.10 -10.09
CA LEU A 15 28.57 27.13 -9.72
C LEU A 15 29.24 27.38 -8.35
N LEU A 16 28.73 28.32 -7.56
CA LEU A 16 29.18 28.61 -6.19
C LEU A 16 28.01 28.64 -5.20
N GLU A 17 27.03 27.74 -5.34
CA GLU A 17 26.22 27.40 -4.17
C GLU A 17 27.17 26.84 -3.09
N GLU A 18 27.33 27.59 -2.00
CA GLU A 18 28.04 27.13 -0.81
C GLU A 18 27.57 25.72 -0.47
N ASN A 19 28.47 24.75 -0.59
CA ASN A 19 28.21 23.39 -0.17
C ASN A 19 27.81 23.40 1.31
N GLN A 20 26.50 23.37 1.59
CA GLN A 20 25.97 23.30 2.94
C GLN A 20 26.52 22.03 3.59
N THR A 21 27.42 22.20 4.55
CA THR A 21 27.99 21.06 5.28
C THR A 21 26.91 20.45 6.18
N LEU A 22 26.26 19.40 5.70
CA LEU A 22 25.27 18.62 6.44
C LEU A 22 25.96 17.80 7.55
N LYS A 23 25.91 18.29 8.79
CA LYS A 23 26.32 17.52 9.97
C LYS A 23 25.17 16.61 10.40
N LEU A 24 25.34 15.30 10.18
CA LEU A 24 24.37 14.30 10.65
C LEU A 24 24.40 14.22 12.17
N VAL A 25 23.27 14.49 12.82
CA VAL A 25 23.14 14.45 14.28
C VAL A 25 23.20 13.01 14.82
N ASN A 26 22.66 12.04 14.07
CA ASN A 26 22.57 10.63 14.48
C ASN A 26 22.87 9.69 13.28
N PRO A 27 24.14 9.43 12.95
CA PRO A 27 24.51 8.55 11.82
C PRO A 27 24.02 7.11 12.01
N GLU A 28 23.96 6.64 13.26
CA GLU A 28 23.49 5.29 13.63
C GLU A 28 22.07 4.98 13.17
N ARG A 29 21.20 6.00 13.07
CA ARG A 29 19.82 5.83 12.60
C ARG A 29 19.76 5.43 11.13
N TYR A 30 20.76 5.82 10.35
CA TYR A 30 20.86 5.54 8.93
C TYR A 30 21.59 4.23 8.63
N LEU A 31 22.29 3.66 9.61
CA LEU A 31 22.85 2.31 9.51
C LEU A 31 21.77 1.23 9.48
N ARG A 32 20.55 1.56 9.95
CA ARG A 32 19.38 0.69 9.84
C ARG A 32 18.47 1.28 8.78
N ALA A 33 18.10 0.46 7.79
CA ALA A 33 17.00 0.79 6.88
C ALA A 33 15.75 1.12 7.72
N PRO A 34 14.76 1.86 7.18
CA PRO A 34 13.47 2.08 7.85
C PRO A 34 12.71 0.76 8.03
N THR A 35 13.15 -0.04 8.99
CA THR A 35 12.49 -1.23 9.46
C THR A 35 11.48 -0.79 10.50
N ILE A 36 10.22 -1.14 10.29
CA ILE A 36 9.27 -1.22 11.40
C ILE A 36 9.96 -2.10 12.44
N ASP A 37 10.16 -1.62 13.67
CA ASP A 37 10.71 -2.40 14.79
C ASP A 37 9.76 -3.57 15.09
N ARG A 38 9.76 -4.59 14.21
CA ARG A 38 9.08 -5.87 14.35
C ARG A 38 9.86 -6.81 15.25
N THR A 39 11.11 -6.45 15.58
CA THR A 39 11.76 -6.97 16.75
C THR A 39 10.92 -6.52 17.93
N GLN A 40 10.05 -7.43 18.37
CA GLN A 40 9.68 -7.58 19.76
C GLN A 40 10.87 -7.10 20.59
N LYS A 41 10.60 -6.25 21.59
CA LYS A 41 11.56 -5.94 22.64
C LYS A 41 12.01 -7.28 23.22
N ASN A 42 13.05 -7.88 22.64
CA ASN A 42 13.83 -8.91 23.27
C ASN A 42 14.44 -8.14 24.41
N SER A 43 13.80 -8.23 25.58
CA SER A 43 14.31 -7.69 26.81
C SER A 43 15.78 -8.09 26.86
N VAL A 44 16.65 -7.08 26.80
CA VAL A 44 18.11 -7.20 26.81
C VAL A 44 18.66 -8.17 27.89
N PRO A 45 17.99 -8.48 29.03
CA PRO A 45 18.51 -9.44 30.00
C PRO A 45 18.65 -10.89 29.51
N GLN A 46 18.01 -11.29 28.40
CA GLN A 46 18.04 -12.70 27.98
C GLN A 46 19.13 -13.05 26.95
N ILE A 47 19.79 -12.05 26.36
CA ILE A 47 20.85 -12.27 25.36
C ILE A 47 22.01 -13.13 25.91
N PRO A 48 22.62 -12.82 27.07
CA PRO A 48 23.72 -13.63 27.59
C PRO A 48 23.27 -15.04 27.98
N THR A 49 22.04 -15.19 28.49
CA THR A 49 21.46 -16.48 28.85
C THR A 49 21.21 -17.36 27.61
N ASN A 50 20.62 -16.79 26.55
CA ASN A 50 20.40 -17.49 25.27
C ASN A 50 21.72 -17.85 24.60
N LEU A 51 22.72 -16.98 24.68
CA LEU A 51 24.06 -17.27 24.16
C LEU A 51 24.71 -18.44 24.90
N ASN A 52 24.54 -18.53 26.21
CA ASN A 52 25.04 -19.64 27.01
C ASN A 52 24.31 -20.94 26.70
N TYR A 53 22.98 -20.92 26.55
CA TYR A 53 22.22 -22.08 26.08
C TYR A 53 22.67 -22.55 24.70
N PHE A 54 22.82 -21.62 23.74
CA PHE A 54 23.30 -21.93 22.40
C PHE A 54 24.72 -22.50 22.40
N LYS A 55 25.64 -21.93 23.18
CA LYS A 55 27.00 -22.47 23.34
C LYS A 55 26.99 -23.87 23.93
N GLN A 56 26.17 -24.13 24.94
CA GLN A 56 26.03 -25.45 25.52
C GLN A 56 25.42 -26.44 24.53
N GLU A 57 24.43 -26.02 23.74
CA GLU A 57 23.82 -26.82 22.68
C GLU A 57 24.83 -27.16 21.59
N MET A 58 25.70 -26.21 21.20
CA MET A 58 26.78 -26.46 20.23
C MET A 58 27.85 -27.41 20.78
N ILE A 59 28.22 -27.27 22.06
CA ILE A 59 29.21 -28.17 22.70
C ILE A 59 28.64 -29.58 22.81
N ASN A 60 27.35 -29.69 23.11
CA ASN A 60 26.64 -30.96 23.22
C ASN A 60 26.04 -31.41 21.88
N TRP A 61 26.32 -30.70 20.78
CA TRP A 61 25.78 -31.04 19.47
C TRP A 61 26.46 -32.31 18.99
N HIS A 62 25.65 -33.34 18.79
CA HIS A 62 26.07 -34.57 18.15
C HIS A 62 25.14 -34.84 16.98
N ALA A 63 25.68 -35.37 15.88
CA ALA A 63 24.91 -35.77 14.73
C ALA A 63 24.04 -36.97 15.12
N ASN A 64 22.81 -36.71 15.54
CA ASN A 64 21.87 -37.75 15.93
C ASN A 64 21.15 -38.25 14.68
N THR A 65 21.61 -39.36 14.11
CA THR A 65 21.03 -39.97 12.91
C THR A 65 19.65 -40.58 13.14
N GLU A 66 19.15 -40.62 14.39
CA GLU A 66 17.79 -41.05 14.73
C GLU A 66 16.78 -39.89 14.79
N LEU A 67 17.24 -38.63 14.77
CA LEU A 67 16.40 -37.42 14.62
C LEU A 67 16.01 -37.19 13.15
N ASN A 68 15.88 -38.28 12.39
CA ASN A 68 15.42 -38.24 11.02
C ASN A 68 13.95 -37.81 11.02
N LEU A 69 13.67 -36.81 10.18
CA LEU A 69 12.34 -36.29 9.85
C LEU A 69 11.24 -37.29 10.17
N ASN A 70 10.45 -36.97 11.21
CA ASN A 70 9.26 -37.74 11.53
C ASN A 70 8.41 -37.88 10.26
N SER A 71 8.06 -39.11 9.88
CA SER A 71 7.32 -39.40 8.65
C SER A 71 6.01 -38.61 8.56
N HIS A 72 5.37 -38.34 9.69
CA HIS A 72 4.18 -37.50 9.77
C HIS A 72 4.49 -36.03 9.45
N LEU A 73 5.63 -35.50 9.91
CA LEU A 73 6.06 -34.15 9.59
C LEU A 73 6.39 -34.02 8.11
N ALA A 74 7.11 -35.01 7.54
CA ALA A 74 7.40 -35.06 6.12
C ALA A 74 6.11 -35.10 5.29
N HIS A 75 5.14 -35.94 5.66
CA HIS A 75 3.85 -36.02 4.98
C HIS A 75 3.05 -34.71 5.08
N LYS A 76 3.09 -34.03 6.22
CA LYS A 76 2.48 -32.71 6.40
C LYS A 76 3.12 -31.68 5.47
N ILE A 77 4.45 -31.63 5.41
CA ILE A 77 5.18 -30.71 4.52
C ILE A 77 4.82 -30.99 3.06
N VAL A 78 4.76 -32.26 2.65
CA VAL A 78 4.34 -32.64 1.29
C VAL A 78 2.91 -32.16 1.02
N LYS A 79 1.98 -32.35 1.96
CA LYS A 79 0.61 -31.85 1.85
C LYS A 79 0.55 -30.33 1.74
N ASP A 80 1.37 -29.61 2.51
CA ASP A 80 1.42 -28.15 2.48
C ASP A 80 2.01 -27.62 1.16
N LEU A 81 2.90 -28.39 0.49
CA LEU A 81 3.52 -28.06 -0.81
C LEU A 81 2.71 -28.56 -2.03
N THR A 82 1.76 -29.47 -1.83
CA THR A 82 0.90 -30.01 -2.89
C THR A 82 -0.12 -28.96 -3.33
N PRO A 83 -0.66 -29.03 -4.57
CA PRO A 83 -1.80 -28.21 -4.98
C PRO A 83 -2.94 -28.13 -3.97
N GLY A 84 -3.25 -26.91 -3.52
CA GLY A 84 -4.25 -26.63 -2.48
C GLY A 84 -3.73 -26.74 -1.04
N GLY A 85 -2.43 -27.02 -0.84
CA GLY A 85 -1.75 -26.99 0.43
C GLY A 85 -1.46 -25.59 0.95
N ALA A 86 -1.20 -25.46 2.26
CA ALA A 86 -1.05 -24.17 2.94
C ALA A 86 0.11 -23.30 2.42
N LEU A 87 1.12 -23.87 1.77
CA LEU A 87 2.26 -23.14 1.23
C LEU A 87 2.16 -22.91 -0.28
N MET A 88 1.32 -23.68 -0.99
CA MET A 88 1.13 -23.54 -2.43
C MET A 88 0.10 -22.45 -2.76
N HIS A 89 0.37 -21.23 -2.32
CA HIS A 89 -0.36 -20.04 -2.76
C HIS A 89 0.21 -19.58 -4.12
N GLY A 90 -0.52 -19.81 -5.22
CA GLY A 90 -0.24 -19.12 -6.49
C GLY A 90 -0.17 -19.96 -7.78
N THR A 91 -0.30 -21.28 -7.72
CA THR A 91 -0.15 -22.11 -8.94
C THR A 91 -1.46 -22.31 -9.71
N THR A 92 -2.57 -21.81 -9.19
CA THR A 92 -3.83 -21.61 -9.93
C THR A 92 -3.98 -20.14 -10.33
N ALA A 93 -2.92 -19.49 -10.79
CA ALA A 93 -3.06 -18.34 -11.67
C ALA A 93 -3.61 -18.83 -13.02
N GLN A 94 -4.81 -19.43 -13.02
CA GLN A 94 -5.70 -19.32 -14.18
C GLN A 94 -5.81 -17.82 -14.38
N THR A 95 -5.22 -17.33 -15.46
CA THR A 95 -5.17 -15.90 -15.72
C THR A 95 -6.61 -15.42 -15.71
N LEU A 96 -6.94 -14.47 -14.83
CA LEU A 96 -8.29 -13.88 -14.73
C LEU A 96 -8.83 -13.50 -16.13
N SER A 97 -7.91 -13.19 -17.06
CA SER A 97 -8.18 -12.93 -18.47
C SER A 97 -8.85 -14.07 -19.25
N GLN A 98 -8.71 -15.33 -18.82
CA GLN A 98 -9.34 -16.50 -19.44
C GLN A 98 -10.72 -16.80 -18.85
N ILE A 99 -11.02 -16.30 -17.65
CA ILE A 99 -12.27 -16.56 -16.92
C ILE A 99 -13.26 -15.41 -17.12
N VAL A 100 -12.77 -14.17 -17.19
CA VAL A 100 -13.61 -12.99 -17.37
C VAL A 100 -13.69 -12.64 -18.86
N PRO A 101 -14.90 -12.55 -19.46
CA PRO A 101 -15.08 -12.09 -20.84
C PRO A 101 -14.43 -10.72 -21.08
N GLN A 102 -13.88 -10.52 -22.28
CA GLN A 102 -13.19 -9.28 -22.65
C GLN A 102 -14.09 -8.04 -22.51
N ASN A 103 -15.39 -8.16 -22.82
CA ASN A 103 -16.34 -7.04 -22.67
C ASN A 103 -16.44 -6.52 -21.22
N ILE A 104 -16.44 -7.44 -20.23
CA ILE A 104 -16.48 -7.08 -18.81
C ILE A 104 -15.16 -6.44 -18.37
N GLN A 105 -14.03 -6.88 -18.93
CA GLN A 105 -12.73 -6.29 -18.65
C GLN A 105 -12.62 -4.84 -19.16
N GLU A 106 -13.09 -4.58 -20.38
CA GLU A 106 -13.08 -3.24 -20.98
C GLU A 106 -13.99 -2.26 -20.21
N GLU A 107 -15.17 -2.73 -19.80
CA GLU A 107 -16.09 -1.98 -18.96
C GLU A 107 -15.48 -1.68 -17.58
N MET A 108 -14.91 -2.70 -16.92
CA MET A 108 -14.19 -2.55 -15.65
C MET A 108 -13.08 -1.51 -15.77
N GLN A 109 -12.26 -1.57 -16.82
CA GLN A 109 -11.17 -0.63 -17.05
C GLN A 109 -11.70 0.80 -17.20
N THR A 110 -12.79 0.98 -17.95
CA THR A 110 -13.42 2.29 -18.18
C THR A 110 -13.92 2.90 -16.87
N ILE A 111 -14.62 2.11 -16.05
CA ILE A 111 -15.11 2.53 -14.74
C ILE A 111 -13.93 2.87 -13.82
N TYR A 112 -12.89 2.04 -13.83
CA TYR A 112 -11.71 2.21 -12.99
C TYR A 112 -10.93 3.48 -13.32
N VAL A 113 -10.71 3.78 -14.61
CA VAL A 113 -10.05 5.01 -15.06
C VAL A 113 -10.88 6.23 -14.66
N SER A 114 -12.20 6.17 -14.86
CA SER A 114 -13.11 7.25 -14.47
C SER A 114 -13.06 7.52 -12.95
N LEU A 115 -13.09 6.47 -12.14
CA LEU A 115 -12.95 6.56 -10.69
C LEU A 115 -11.57 7.13 -10.29
N SER A 116 -10.51 6.68 -10.94
CA SER A 116 -9.14 7.15 -10.67
C SER A 116 -8.99 8.65 -10.92
N GLU A 117 -9.63 9.19 -11.96
CA GLU A 117 -9.64 10.64 -12.22
C GLU A 117 -10.44 11.41 -11.16
N LEU A 118 -11.60 10.91 -10.74
CA LEU A 118 -12.36 11.50 -9.63
C LEU A 118 -11.53 11.54 -8.34
N LEU A 119 -10.85 10.43 -8.02
CA LEU A 119 -9.97 10.33 -6.86
C LEU A 119 -8.77 11.26 -7.00
N ARG A 120 -8.15 11.39 -8.18
CA ARG A 120 -7.05 12.33 -8.43
C ARG A 120 -7.48 13.76 -8.11
N HIS A 121 -8.67 14.17 -8.55
CA HIS A 121 -9.23 15.47 -8.22
C HIS A 121 -9.50 15.64 -6.72
N PHE A 122 -10.02 14.61 -6.07
CA PHE A 122 -10.24 14.59 -4.62
C PHE A 122 -8.92 14.77 -3.85
N TRP A 123 -7.92 13.94 -4.12
CA TRP A 123 -6.64 13.97 -3.40
C TRP A 123 -5.83 15.23 -3.67
N SER A 124 -5.91 15.79 -4.90
CA SER A 124 -5.24 17.06 -5.25
C SER A 124 -5.75 18.27 -4.45
N ALA A 125 -6.95 18.16 -3.87
CA ALA A 125 -7.53 19.22 -3.05
C ALA A 125 -7.04 19.21 -1.60
N PHE A 126 -6.28 18.19 -1.18
CA PHE A 126 -5.69 18.10 0.15
C PHE A 126 -4.20 18.49 0.13
N PRO A 127 -3.73 19.32 1.10
CA PRO A 127 -4.50 20.00 2.15
C PRO A 127 -5.30 21.21 1.61
N PRO A 128 -6.54 21.45 2.09
CA PRO A 128 -7.32 22.60 1.64
C PRO A 128 -6.66 23.90 2.10
N SER A 129 -6.12 24.66 1.15
CA SER A 129 -5.44 25.93 1.43
C SER A 129 -6.34 27.16 1.27
N SER A 130 -7.57 26.97 0.75
CA SER A 130 -8.53 28.05 0.50
C SER A 130 -9.98 27.56 0.61
N PRO A 131 -10.94 28.43 0.95
CA PRO A 131 -12.36 28.04 1.09
C PRO A 131 -12.97 27.53 -0.22
N GLN A 132 -12.47 27.97 -1.38
CA GLN A 132 -12.91 27.46 -2.69
C GLN A 132 -12.51 26.00 -2.89
N ILE A 133 -11.37 25.58 -2.35
CA ILE A 133 -10.91 24.19 -2.39
C ILE A 133 -11.73 23.33 -1.42
N GLU A 134 -12.14 23.86 -0.27
CA GLU A 134 -13.04 23.16 0.67
C GLU A 134 -14.39 22.84 0.01
N GLU A 135 -15.01 23.82 -0.63
CA GLU A 135 -16.26 23.62 -1.39
C GLU A 135 -16.07 22.62 -2.55
N LYS A 136 -14.89 22.63 -3.20
CA LYS A 136 -14.54 21.63 -4.21
C LYS A 136 -14.47 20.22 -3.61
N ILE A 137 -13.88 20.05 -2.43
CA ILE A 137 -13.81 18.74 -1.74
C ILE A 137 -15.21 18.20 -1.49
N HIS A 138 -16.13 19.02 -0.98
CA HIS A 138 -17.53 18.64 -0.76
C HIS A 138 -18.20 18.16 -2.05
N ARG A 139 -18.07 18.92 -3.14
CA ARG A 139 -18.66 18.58 -4.46
C ARG A 139 -18.07 17.31 -5.05
N VAL A 140 -16.76 17.12 -4.97
CA VAL A 140 -16.09 15.92 -5.49
C VAL A 140 -16.46 14.70 -4.67
N HIS A 141 -16.55 14.81 -3.33
CA HIS A 141 -17.03 13.73 -2.47
C HIS A 141 -18.46 13.30 -2.83
N GLU A 142 -19.39 14.24 -3.00
CA GLU A 142 -20.76 13.92 -3.44
C GLU A 142 -20.78 13.23 -4.82
N THR A 143 -19.89 13.65 -5.72
CA THR A 143 -19.75 13.04 -7.05
C THR A 143 -19.24 11.59 -6.95
N ILE A 144 -18.27 11.33 -6.06
CA ILE A 144 -17.74 9.98 -5.81
C ILE A 144 -18.84 9.06 -5.25
N GLU A 145 -19.64 9.54 -4.29
CA GLU A 145 -20.74 8.77 -3.72
C GLU A 145 -21.80 8.41 -4.78
N ARG A 146 -22.18 9.38 -5.62
CA ARG A 146 -23.08 9.12 -6.76
C ARG A 146 -22.47 8.16 -7.78
N PHE A 147 -21.17 8.25 -8.03
CA PHE A 147 -20.47 7.34 -8.93
C PHE A 147 -20.49 5.90 -8.40
N ARG A 148 -20.36 5.70 -7.07
CA ARG A 148 -20.52 4.38 -6.43
C ARG A 148 -21.90 3.81 -6.70
N GLU A 149 -22.94 4.60 -6.45
CA GLU A 149 -24.34 4.17 -6.60
C GLU A 149 -24.72 3.84 -8.04
N THR A 150 -24.25 4.63 -9.00
CA THR A 150 -24.71 4.56 -10.39
C THR A 150 -23.84 3.68 -11.28
N GLN A 151 -22.52 3.64 -11.07
CA GLN A 151 -21.60 2.92 -11.95
C GLN A 151 -21.08 1.66 -11.29
N VAL A 152 -20.53 1.77 -10.07
CA VAL A 152 -19.87 0.64 -9.40
C VAL A 152 -20.88 -0.43 -8.99
N ASN A 153 -22.01 -0.01 -8.39
CA ASN A 153 -23.08 -0.94 -8.02
C ASN A 153 -23.75 -1.58 -9.23
N SER A 154 -24.06 -0.81 -10.28
CA SER A 154 -24.63 -1.37 -11.52
C SER A 154 -23.68 -2.35 -12.22
N PHE A 155 -22.37 -2.06 -12.22
CA PHE A 155 -21.37 -3.00 -12.70
C PHE A 155 -21.33 -4.29 -11.85
N LYS A 156 -21.41 -4.18 -10.52
CA LYS A 156 -21.45 -5.34 -9.61
C LYS A 156 -22.67 -6.22 -9.85
N GLU A 157 -23.85 -5.63 -10.04
CA GLU A 157 -25.08 -6.35 -10.37
C GLU A 157 -24.96 -7.09 -11.72
N LYS A 158 -24.39 -6.42 -12.72
CA LYS A 158 -24.13 -7.02 -14.04
C LYS A 158 -23.16 -8.20 -13.97
N VAL A 159 -22.03 -8.04 -13.28
CA VAL A 159 -21.05 -9.12 -13.08
C VAL A 159 -21.66 -10.31 -12.33
N SER A 160 -22.48 -10.04 -11.31
CA SER A 160 -23.15 -11.10 -10.55
C SER A 160 -24.13 -11.90 -11.41
N THR A 161 -24.79 -11.23 -12.36
CA THR A 161 -25.73 -11.85 -13.30
C THR A 161 -25.01 -12.66 -14.38
N ASP A 162 -23.93 -12.11 -14.93
CA ASP A 162 -23.27 -12.66 -16.13
C ASP A 162 -22.25 -13.76 -15.79
N LEU A 163 -21.59 -13.72 -14.63
CA LEU A 163 -20.43 -14.58 -14.34
C LEU A 163 -20.75 -15.82 -13.48
N LEU A 164 -21.94 -15.90 -12.86
CA LEU A 164 -22.39 -16.99 -11.95
C LEU A 164 -21.36 -17.43 -10.88
N THR A 165 -20.30 -16.65 -10.69
CA THR A 165 -19.12 -16.95 -9.88
C THR A 165 -18.81 -15.72 -9.06
N ASP A 166 -18.53 -15.92 -7.78
CA ASP A 166 -18.27 -14.86 -6.80
C ASP A 166 -16.86 -14.28 -6.99
N PHE A 167 -16.64 -13.60 -8.12
CA PHE A 167 -15.44 -12.79 -8.33
C PHE A 167 -15.71 -11.37 -7.85
N HIS A 168 -14.94 -10.94 -6.85
CA HIS A 168 -15.02 -9.60 -6.29
C HIS A 168 -14.31 -8.55 -7.17
N LEU A 169 -14.70 -8.45 -8.45
CA LEU A 169 -14.05 -7.59 -9.45
C LEU A 169 -14.15 -6.09 -9.13
N ALA A 170 -15.27 -5.68 -8.52
CA ALA A 170 -15.51 -4.29 -8.11
C ALA A 170 -14.85 -3.95 -6.75
N GLY A 171 -14.29 -4.94 -6.03
CA GLY A 171 -13.87 -4.77 -4.65
C GLY A 171 -12.84 -3.69 -4.41
N HIS A 172 -11.81 -3.67 -5.24
CA HIS A 172 -10.78 -2.65 -5.12
C HIS A 172 -11.33 -1.24 -5.37
N MET A 173 -12.34 -1.09 -6.24
CA MET A 173 -12.98 0.21 -6.46
C MET A 173 -13.75 0.68 -5.23
N GLU A 174 -14.47 -0.23 -4.57
CA GLU A 174 -15.14 0.05 -3.28
C GLU A 174 -14.11 0.44 -2.21
N ASP A 175 -13.01 -0.30 -2.08
CA ASP A 175 -11.94 0.01 -1.12
C ASP A 175 -11.37 1.42 -1.36
N LEU A 176 -11.14 1.81 -2.62
CA LEU A 176 -10.64 3.14 -2.97
C LEU A 176 -11.62 4.25 -2.58
N ILE A 177 -12.92 4.02 -2.78
CA ILE A 177 -13.99 4.95 -2.40
C ILE A 177 -14.07 5.06 -0.87
N ASP A 178 -14.00 3.93 -0.16
CA ASP A 178 -14.03 3.90 1.30
C ASP A 178 -12.84 4.62 1.93
N ILE A 179 -11.65 4.51 1.34
CA ILE A 179 -10.47 5.26 1.79
C ILE A 179 -10.69 6.77 1.61
N ALA A 180 -11.23 7.20 0.48
CA ALA A 180 -11.54 8.60 0.22
C ALA A 180 -12.60 9.12 1.22
N ASN A 181 -13.66 8.35 1.45
CA ASN A 181 -14.71 8.66 2.43
C ASN A 181 -14.14 8.78 3.84
N LYS A 182 -13.28 7.83 4.24
CA LYS A 182 -12.61 7.87 5.55
C LYS A 182 -11.78 9.15 5.69
N LYS A 183 -11.03 9.56 4.67
CA LYS A 183 -10.27 10.80 4.68
C LYS A 183 -11.17 12.02 4.81
N TYR A 184 -12.24 12.08 4.03
CA TYR A 184 -13.21 13.18 4.08
C TYR A 184 -13.85 13.29 5.47
N GLN A 185 -14.35 12.18 6.02
CA GLN A 185 -14.96 12.15 7.35
C GLN A 185 -13.98 12.57 8.46
N GLN A 186 -12.71 12.13 8.36
CA GLN A 186 -11.66 12.59 9.28
C GLN A 186 -11.47 14.10 9.18
N TRP A 187 -11.40 14.64 7.96
CA TRP A 187 -11.24 16.08 7.75
C TRP A 187 -12.43 16.89 8.27
N VAL A 188 -13.67 16.48 7.99
CA VAL A 188 -14.88 17.13 8.51
C VAL A 188 -14.89 17.13 10.04
N LYS A 189 -14.49 16.02 10.68
CA LYS A 189 -14.34 15.94 12.15
C LYS A 189 -13.27 16.92 12.68
N THR A 190 -12.15 17.07 11.97
CA THR A 190 -11.14 18.06 12.39
C THR A 190 -11.68 19.48 12.29
N LEU A 191 -12.44 19.81 11.23
CA LEU A 191 -13.00 21.14 11.02
C LEU A 191 -14.04 21.52 12.10
N SER A 192 -14.91 20.59 12.50
CA SER A 192 -15.86 20.83 13.58
C SER A 192 -15.16 21.02 14.93
N SER A 193 -14.12 20.23 15.23
CA SER A 193 -13.34 20.37 16.47
C SER A 193 -12.59 21.71 16.58
N THR A 194 -12.08 22.25 15.48
CA THR A 194 -11.44 23.58 15.45
C THR A 194 -12.42 24.74 15.68
N THR A 195 -13.70 24.55 15.39
CA THR A 195 -14.73 25.60 15.57
C THR A 195 -15.19 25.70 17.03
N THR A 196 -15.22 24.58 17.77
CA THR A 196 -15.61 24.55 19.19
C THR A 196 -14.52 25.05 20.15
N GLY A 197 -13.26 25.11 19.74
CA GLY A 197 -12.13 25.59 20.56
C GLY A 197 -11.86 27.10 20.50
N ARG A 198 -12.74 27.91 19.90
CA ARG A 198 -12.55 29.36 19.69
C ARG A 198 -13.52 30.27 20.45
N THR A 199 -14.33 29.73 21.37
CA THR A 199 -15.21 30.51 22.26
C THR A 199 -14.61 30.66 23.64
#